data_AF-A0A8J2X7N4-F1
#
_entry.id   AF-A0A8J2X7N4-F1
#
_cell.length_a   1.000
_cell.length_b   1.000
_cell.length_c   1.000
_cell.angle_alpha   90.00
_cell.angle_beta   90.00
_cell.angle_gamma   90.00
#
_symmetry.space_group_name_H-M   'P 1'
#
loop_
_entity.id
_entity.type
_entity.pdbx_description
1 polymer ?
#
loop_
_entity_poly.entity_id
_entity_poly.type
_entity_poly.pdbx_seq_one_letter_code
_entity_poly.pdbx_strand_id
1 'polypeptide(L)'
;MRVLTSLLATTAAAWTVDKMNRPQGRVADPDGLLKNPDAIEDALARLATKHVEWPPNSPCATTNVDGVEAVVVVVTHLRGVHLKQEDDEKRRRAGEFARGLHDKWGVGSKKCSNGVLIVIDYGDRAFYLSTGDGVRAGGLLSDARATRALEASAPYLRSGAIDEGVLKTIKKVDAFLARGPPTWSEWLASFVSNDFVLLLFWVFIYWLIKCCAGDWEFVLPWRDRRRREYEAATRQLRAVEKFRDATEGETSAAESCPVCLEDFKTTPKALGCGHVFCAPCLSQWTRENATCPICRAPVAGSDYGTAAAPSYTPSQRRDDEVVYRLRRVHRMYPTFFERTRSDELFDGGYRSGSLSRYARAPPAPPPRASYSSSRGSRSGGYSSSSSTYGGGRSSGGGGGGGW
;
A
#
# COMPACT_ATOMS: atom_id res chain seq x y z
N MET A 1 53.34 44.64 35.75
CA MET A 1 52.11 43.87 36.02
C MET A 1 50.98 44.54 35.25
N ARG A 2 50.53 43.90 34.16
CA ARG A 2 49.59 44.49 33.17
C ARG A 2 48.16 44.37 33.66
N VAL A 3 47.43 45.46 33.47
CA VAL A 3 46.01 45.68 33.73
C VAL A 3 45.17 44.63 33.00
N LEU A 4 44.34 43.91 33.76
CA LEU A 4 43.30 43.02 33.24
C LEU A 4 42.10 43.88 32.82
N THR A 5 42.06 44.28 31.56
CA THR A 5 40.86 44.86 30.96
C THR A 5 39.88 43.73 30.65
N SER A 6 38.81 43.67 31.44
CA SER A 6 37.64 42.84 31.18
C SER A 6 37.05 43.18 29.82
N LEU A 7 37.25 42.32 28.83
CA LEU A 7 36.45 42.28 27.61
C LEU A 7 35.10 41.65 27.98
N LEU A 8 34.13 42.50 28.25
CA LEU A 8 32.72 42.14 28.22
C LEU A 8 32.42 41.60 26.82
N ALA A 9 32.28 40.28 26.70
CA ALA A 9 31.59 39.68 25.58
C ALA A 9 30.14 40.14 25.65
N THR A 10 29.78 41.15 24.87
CA THR A 10 28.41 41.57 24.63
C THR A 10 27.68 40.34 24.07
N THR A 11 26.82 39.73 24.87
CA THR A 11 25.92 38.68 24.39
C THR A 11 24.97 39.34 23.39
N ALA A 12 25.21 39.13 22.09
CA ALA A 12 24.35 39.63 21.04
C ALA A 12 22.91 39.18 21.33
N ALA A 13 22.02 40.13 21.58
CA ALA A 13 20.66 39.86 22.01
C ALA A 13 19.90 39.19 20.85
N ALA A 14 19.58 37.91 20.99
CA ALA A 14 18.91 37.18 19.92
C ALA A 14 17.52 37.75 19.60
N TRP A 15 17.23 37.89 18.31
CA TRP A 15 16.03 38.53 17.78
C TRP A 15 14.79 37.63 17.87
N THR A 16 13.64 38.23 18.19
CA THR A 16 12.33 37.58 18.20
C THR A 16 11.32 38.47 17.47
N VAL A 17 10.23 37.87 16.99
CA VAL A 17 9.14 38.56 16.27
C VAL A 17 8.64 39.77 17.06
N ASP A 18 8.49 39.66 18.38
CA ASP A 18 8.01 40.74 19.25
C ASP A 18 8.97 41.92 19.34
N LYS A 19 10.28 41.65 19.44
CA LYS A 19 11.32 42.67 19.55
C LYS A 19 11.52 43.46 18.26
N MET A 20 11.09 42.91 17.13
CA MET A 20 11.30 43.54 15.84
C MET A 20 10.16 44.47 15.46
N ASN A 21 10.51 45.71 15.18
CA ASN A 21 9.60 46.75 14.68
C ASN A 21 9.61 46.76 13.16
N ARG A 22 8.46 47.11 12.56
CA ARG A 22 8.36 47.27 11.12
C ARG A 22 9.27 48.43 10.68
N PRO A 23 10.15 48.26 9.69
CA PRO A 23 10.98 49.34 9.19
C PRO A 23 10.12 50.43 8.53
N GLN A 24 10.64 51.67 8.51
CA GLN A 24 10.02 52.76 7.73
C GLN A 24 10.17 52.52 6.22
N GLY A 25 11.28 51.90 5.81
CA GLY A 25 11.54 51.45 4.44
C GLY A 25 11.20 49.97 4.22
N ARG A 26 11.90 49.34 3.29
CA ARG A 26 11.79 47.92 2.94
C ARG A 26 12.95 47.09 3.47
N VAL A 27 13.92 47.70 4.15
CA VAL A 27 15.07 47.03 4.74
C VAL A 27 15.05 47.20 6.26
N ALA A 28 15.17 46.09 6.98
CA ALA A 28 15.37 46.04 8.42
C ALA A 28 16.73 45.40 8.72
N ASP A 29 17.66 46.22 9.19
CA ASP A 29 19.00 45.80 9.61
C ASP A 29 19.32 46.43 10.98
N PRO A 30 18.78 45.86 12.08
CA PRO A 30 18.99 46.44 13.40
C PRO A 30 20.42 46.23 13.93
N ASP A 31 21.18 45.31 13.33
CA ASP A 31 22.55 44.99 13.75
C ASP A 31 23.63 45.68 12.90
N GLY A 32 23.24 46.42 11.85
CA GLY A 32 24.16 47.18 10.99
C GLY A 32 25.07 46.30 10.13
N LEU A 33 24.55 45.17 9.64
CA LEU A 33 25.28 44.20 8.82
C LEU A 33 25.40 44.62 7.34
N LEU A 34 24.50 45.46 6.84
CA LEU A 34 24.49 45.93 5.46
C LEU A 34 25.37 47.17 5.31
N LYS A 35 26.20 47.19 4.27
CA LYS A 35 27.08 48.32 3.97
C LYS A 35 26.38 49.37 3.11
N ASN A 36 25.46 48.95 2.24
CA ASN A 36 24.75 49.81 1.31
C ASN A 36 23.25 49.47 1.27
N PRO A 37 22.49 49.83 2.32
CA PRO A 37 21.06 49.55 2.39
C PRO A 37 20.26 50.29 1.31
N ASP A 38 20.70 51.47 0.87
CA ASP A 38 20.01 52.29 -0.14
C ASP A 38 19.90 51.56 -1.49
N ALA A 39 20.97 50.87 -1.92
CA ALA A 39 20.94 50.08 -3.15
C ALA A 39 19.94 48.91 -3.08
N ILE A 40 19.73 48.35 -1.89
CA ILE A 40 18.76 47.27 -1.66
C ILE A 40 17.34 47.85 -1.65
N GLU A 41 17.13 48.99 -0.99
CA GLU A 41 15.85 49.73 -0.99
C GLU A 41 15.41 50.06 -2.43
N ASP A 42 16.31 50.59 -3.25
CA ASP A 42 16.05 50.90 -4.67
C ASP A 42 15.66 49.65 -5.46
N ALA A 43 16.34 48.53 -5.20
CA ALA A 43 16.04 47.27 -5.88
C ALA A 43 14.66 46.71 -5.47
N LEU A 44 14.29 46.84 -4.20
CA LEU A 44 12.97 46.44 -3.68
C LEU A 44 11.86 47.38 -4.16
N ALA A 45 12.13 48.68 -4.28
CA ALA A 45 11.19 49.66 -4.83
C ALA A 45 10.84 49.35 -6.29
N ARG A 46 11.82 48.90 -7.09
CA ARG A 46 11.58 48.46 -8.48
C ARG A 46 10.69 47.22 -8.57
N LEU A 47 10.80 46.29 -7.60
CA LEU A 47 9.90 45.14 -7.54
C LEU A 47 8.45 45.53 -7.24
N ALA A 48 8.25 46.58 -6.44
CA ALA A 48 6.93 47.04 -6.04
C ALA A 48 6.14 47.74 -7.17
N THR A 49 6.83 48.29 -8.18
CA THR A 49 6.19 48.99 -9.31
C THR A 49 6.22 48.21 -10.61
N LYS A 50 6.84 47.02 -10.62
CA LYS A 50 6.96 46.18 -11.80
C LYS A 50 5.59 45.62 -12.18
N HIS A 51 5.25 45.71 -13.46
CA HIS A 51 4.09 45.01 -13.98
C HIS A 51 4.31 43.50 -13.91
N VAL A 52 3.40 42.79 -13.25
CA VAL A 52 3.44 41.34 -13.06
C VAL A 52 2.18 40.74 -13.65
N GLU A 53 2.34 39.80 -14.58
CA GLU A 53 1.23 39.01 -15.10
C GLU A 53 0.81 37.97 -14.06
N TRP A 54 -0.27 38.25 -13.35
CA TRP A 54 -0.78 37.38 -12.30
C TRP A 54 -1.46 36.14 -12.90
N PRO A 55 -1.14 34.93 -12.41
CA PRO A 55 -1.79 33.72 -12.89
C PRO A 55 -3.27 33.71 -12.48
N PRO A 56 -4.18 33.14 -13.29
CA PRO A 56 -5.63 33.28 -13.11
C PRO A 56 -6.16 32.68 -11.80
N ASN A 57 -5.42 31.76 -11.19
CA ASN A 57 -5.72 31.16 -9.88
C ASN A 57 -5.11 31.92 -8.69
N SER A 58 -4.43 33.04 -8.93
CA SER A 58 -3.95 33.93 -7.88
C SER A 58 -5.06 34.87 -7.42
N PRO A 59 -5.20 35.12 -6.11
CA PRO A 59 -6.03 36.22 -5.59
C PRO A 59 -5.73 37.57 -6.25
N CYS A 60 -4.50 37.78 -6.74
CA CYS A 60 -4.09 39.04 -7.35
C CYS A 60 -4.58 39.22 -8.80
N ALA A 61 -5.03 38.17 -9.48
CA ALA A 61 -5.48 38.25 -10.88
C ALA A 61 -6.70 39.14 -11.10
N THR A 62 -7.56 39.26 -10.07
CA THR A 62 -8.76 40.10 -10.12
C THR A 62 -8.51 41.51 -9.57
N THR A 63 -7.30 41.77 -9.09
CA THR A 63 -6.94 43.04 -8.44
C THR A 63 -6.00 43.83 -9.32
N ASN A 64 -6.22 45.14 -9.44
CA ASN A 64 -5.33 46.04 -10.20
C ASN A 64 -4.09 46.43 -9.38
N VAL A 65 -3.39 45.42 -8.84
CA VAL A 65 -2.19 45.60 -8.02
C VAL A 65 -0.97 45.25 -8.87
N ASP A 66 -0.10 46.22 -9.07
CA ASP A 66 1.20 46.02 -9.69
C ASP A 66 2.24 45.59 -8.65
N GLY A 67 3.20 44.78 -9.10
CA GLY A 67 4.40 44.42 -8.35
C GLY A 67 4.17 43.59 -7.09
N VAL A 68 5.25 43.40 -6.34
CA VAL A 68 5.26 42.71 -5.06
C VAL A 68 5.75 43.63 -3.96
N GLU A 69 5.11 43.58 -2.79
CA GLU A 69 5.63 44.28 -1.61
C GLU A 69 6.71 43.41 -0.98
N ALA A 70 7.96 43.70 -1.29
CA ALA A 70 9.10 42.99 -0.75
C ALA A 70 9.73 43.74 0.44
N VAL A 71 10.08 43.00 1.50
CA VAL A 71 10.81 43.50 2.67
C VAL A 71 11.97 42.54 2.98
N VAL A 72 13.14 43.07 3.34
CA VAL A 72 14.34 42.31 3.71
C VAL A 72 14.67 42.55 5.18
N VAL A 73 14.97 41.48 5.89
CA VAL A 73 15.39 41.49 7.29
C VAL A 73 16.74 40.78 7.40
N VAL A 74 17.75 41.46 7.92
CA VAL A 74 19.08 40.91 8.15
C VAL A 74 19.40 41.01 9.62
N VAL A 75 19.75 39.88 10.24
CA VAL A 75 20.07 39.81 11.68
C VAL A 75 21.29 38.93 11.92
N THR A 76 21.96 39.17 13.05
CA THR A 76 23.10 38.38 13.49
C THR A 76 22.69 37.00 13.98
N HIS A 77 21.71 36.91 14.89
CA HIS A 77 21.21 35.63 15.43
C HIS A 77 19.74 35.69 15.81
N LEU A 78 19.01 34.63 15.48
CA LEU A 78 17.64 34.40 15.96
C LEU A 78 17.63 33.70 17.33
N ARG A 79 16.63 33.99 18.17
CA ARG A 79 16.53 33.40 19.52
C ARG A 79 16.42 31.87 19.46
N GLY A 80 17.24 31.21 20.28
CA GLY A 80 17.23 29.78 20.49
C GLY A 80 18.32 29.03 19.72
N VAL A 81 19.03 29.68 18.80
CA VAL A 81 20.15 29.03 18.12
C VAL A 81 21.36 29.04 19.04
N HIS A 82 21.66 27.88 19.62
CA HIS A 82 22.96 27.61 20.22
C HIS A 82 23.62 26.51 19.38
N LEU A 83 24.91 26.69 19.18
CA LEU A 83 25.78 25.95 18.28
C LEU A 83 25.55 24.42 18.32
N LYS A 84 25.45 23.81 17.12
CA LYS A 84 25.23 22.38 16.79
C LYS A 84 23.76 21.94 16.61
N GLN A 85 23.00 22.63 15.77
CA GLN A 85 21.75 22.09 15.21
C GLN A 85 21.92 21.73 13.73
N GLU A 86 21.15 20.72 13.28
CA GLU A 86 21.06 20.33 11.87
C GLU A 86 20.54 21.50 11.02
N ASP A 87 20.98 21.58 9.77
CA ASP A 87 20.64 22.70 8.88
C ASP A 87 19.13 22.85 8.63
N ASP A 88 18.38 21.74 8.71
CA ASP A 88 16.92 21.75 8.59
C ASP A 88 16.22 22.44 9.76
N GLU A 89 16.73 22.32 10.98
CA GLU A 89 16.15 22.98 12.14
C GLU A 89 16.37 24.50 12.08
N LYS A 90 17.56 24.93 11.63
CA LYS A 90 17.87 26.35 11.42
C LYS A 90 16.92 26.96 10.39
N ARG A 91 16.69 26.27 9.26
CA ARG A 91 15.74 26.69 8.21
C ARG A 91 14.32 26.78 8.75
N ARG A 92 13.87 25.80 9.55
CA ARG A 92 12.53 25.81 10.15
C ARG A 92 12.31 27.05 11.02
N ARG A 93 13.28 27.40 11.87
CA ARG A 93 13.19 28.57 12.76
C ARG A 93 13.24 29.89 12.02
N ALA A 94 14.14 30.03 11.05
CA ALA A 94 14.14 31.19 10.16
C ALA A 94 12.80 31.34 9.45
N GLY A 95 12.17 30.21 9.07
CA GLY A 95 10.82 30.16 8.51
C GLY A 95 9.72 30.59 9.48
N GLU A 96 9.72 30.11 10.72
CA GLU A 96 8.77 30.52 11.75
C GLU A 96 8.89 32.01 12.06
N PHE A 97 10.11 32.51 12.20
CA PHE A 97 10.38 33.92 12.40
C PHE A 97 9.92 34.77 11.21
N ALA A 98 10.25 34.37 9.98
CA ALA A 98 9.83 35.07 8.78
C ALA A 98 8.32 35.09 8.61
N ARG A 99 7.62 33.96 8.79
CA ARG A 99 6.16 33.92 8.73
C ARG A 99 5.53 34.78 9.81
N GLY A 100 6.03 34.70 11.05
CA GLY A 100 5.56 35.53 12.16
C GLY A 100 5.71 37.03 11.90
N LEU A 101 6.83 37.46 11.30
CA LEU A 101 7.01 38.86 10.89
C LEU A 101 6.13 39.24 9.70
N HIS A 102 6.00 38.35 8.71
CA HIS A 102 5.15 38.59 7.53
C HIS A 102 3.71 38.89 7.98
N ASP A 103 3.19 38.08 8.91
CA ASP A 103 1.84 38.23 9.47
C ASP A 103 1.74 39.47 10.38
N LYS A 104 2.69 39.64 11.30
CA LYS A 104 2.70 40.79 12.24
C LYS A 104 2.77 42.13 11.51
N TRP A 105 3.60 42.22 10.47
CA TRP A 105 3.75 43.44 9.71
C TRP A 105 2.67 43.58 8.64
N GLY A 106 1.99 42.50 8.24
CA GLY A 106 1.05 42.51 7.14
C GLY A 106 1.75 42.96 5.85
N VAL A 107 2.86 42.29 5.50
CA VAL A 107 3.60 42.59 4.27
C VAL A 107 2.76 42.12 3.09
N GLY A 108 2.49 43.01 2.13
CA GLY A 108 1.60 42.74 1.00
C GLY A 108 0.26 43.45 1.12
N SER A 109 -0.42 43.56 -0.02
CA SER A 109 -1.72 44.19 -0.08
C SER A 109 -2.76 43.38 0.69
N LYS A 110 -3.65 44.07 1.42
CA LYS A 110 -4.80 43.46 2.11
C LYS A 110 -5.77 42.75 1.16
N LYS A 111 -5.73 43.06 -0.14
CA LYS A 111 -6.64 42.52 -1.15
C LYS A 111 -6.19 41.17 -1.67
N CYS A 112 -4.89 40.98 -1.89
CA CYS A 112 -4.40 39.79 -2.61
C CYS A 112 -3.14 39.16 -2.02
N SER A 113 -2.56 39.71 -0.96
CA SER A 113 -1.39 39.12 -0.28
C SER A 113 -0.20 38.92 -1.23
N ASN A 114 0.16 39.96 -1.99
CA ASN A 114 1.35 39.98 -2.88
C ASN A 114 2.67 40.26 -2.14
N GLY A 115 2.75 39.92 -0.85
CA GLY A 115 3.89 40.18 0.01
C GLY A 115 5.02 39.16 -0.14
N VAL A 116 6.26 39.65 -0.02
CA VAL A 116 7.47 38.83 0.04
C VAL A 116 8.35 39.31 1.19
N LEU A 117 8.69 38.44 2.13
CA LEU A 117 9.60 38.76 3.22
C LEU A 117 10.84 37.87 3.15
N ILE A 118 12.01 38.47 3.01
CA ILE A 118 13.31 37.78 2.98
C ILE A 118 13.96 37.95 4.36
N VAL A 119 14.30 36.85 5.01
CA VAL A 119 15.02 36.85 6.29
C VAL A 119 16.37 36.17 6.10
N ILE A 120 17.42 36.83 6.57
CA ILE A 120 18.79 36.33 6.59
C ILE A 120 19.30 36.34 8.03
N ASP A 121 19.53 35.15 8.57
CA ASP A 121 20.26 34.93 9.82
C ASP A 121 21.73 34.69 9.45
N TYR A 122 22.55 35.73 9.63
CA TYR A 122 23.94 35.71 9.22
C TYR A 122 24.78 34.74 10.08
N GLY A 123 24.57 34.76 11.40
CA GLY A 123 25.35 33.98 12.35
C GLY A 123 25.15 32.48 12.17
N ASP A 124 23.92 32.06 11.88
CA ASP A 124 23.60 30.65 11.67
C ASP A 124 23.54 30.24 10.19
N ARG A 125 23.85 31.18 9.29
CA ARG A 125 23.81 31.02 7.83
C ARG A 125 22.49 30.45 7.34
N ALA A 126 21.40 30.83 8.00
CA ALA A 126 20.06 30.40 7.66
C ALA A 126 19.36 31.50 6.86
N PHE A 127 18.59 31.10 5.88
CA PHE A 127 17.86 32.01 5.02
C PHE A 127 16.47 31.45 4.78
N TYR A 128 15.50 32.35 4.75
CA TYR A 128 14.12 32.00 4.49
C TYR A 128 13.39 33.12 3.75
N LEU A 129 12.52 32.75 2.82
CA LEU A 129 11.71 33.68 2.03
C LEU A 129 10.25 33.28 2.21
N SER A 130 9.49 34.15 2.87
CA SER A 130 8.07 33.99 3.11
C SER A 130 7.27 34.67 1.99
N THR A 131 6.32 33.96 1.38
CA THR A 131 5.49 34.46 0.28
C THR A 131 4.01 34.47 0.66
N GLY A 132 3.33 35.57 0.37
CA GLY A 132 1.89 35.68 0.52
C GLY A 132 1.15 34.87 -0.55
N ASP A 133 -0.14 34.58 -0.30
CA ASP A 133 -0.95 33.72 -1.16
C ASP A 133 -1.00 34.23 -2.61
N GLY A 134 -1.02 35.55 -2.83
CA GLY A 134 -1.03 36.16 -4.15
C GLY A 134 0.16 35.80 -5.03
N VAL A 135 1.35 35.75 -4.44
CA VAL A 135 2.60 35.42 -5.16
C VAL A 135 2.84 33.91 -5.21
N ARG A 136 2.34 33.17 -4.21
CA ARG A 136 2.50 31.71 -4.13
C ARG A 136 1.52 30.97 -5.04
N ALA A 137 0.28 31.45 -5.11
CA ALA A 137 -0.77 30.87 -5.95
C ALA A 137 -0.39 30.93 -7.43
N GLY A 138 -0.69 29.86 -8.17
CA GLY A 138 -0.27 29.70 -9.57
C GLY A 138 1.21 29.40 -9.77
N GLY A 139 2.02 29.29 -8.72
CA GLY A 139 3.42 28.88 -8.81
C GLY A 139 4.36 29.97 -9.31
N LEU A 140 3.94 31.24 -9.30
CA LEU A 140 4.77 32.39 -9.68
C LEU A 140 6.04 32.44 -8.82
N LEU A 141 5.88 32.43 -7.49
CA LEU A 141 6.96 32.25 -6.51
C LEU A 141 6.62 31.14 -5.51
N SER A 142 6.66 29.88 -5.98
CA SER A 142 6.52 28.69 -5.13
C SER A 142 7.68 28.54 -4.15
N ASP A 143 7.50 27.76 -3.09
CA ASP A 143 8.54 27.49 -2.07
C ASP A 143 9.85 26.95 -2.70
N ALA A 144 9.74 26.14 -3.76
CA ALA A 144 10.89 25.65 -4.51
C ALA A 144 11.64 26.78 -5.24
N ARG A 145 10.91 27.72 -5.86
CA ARG A 145 11.52 28.89 -6.53
C ARG A 145 12.10 29.88 -5.52
N ALA A 146 11.40 30.09 -4.40
CA ALA A 146 11.87 30.89 -3.28
C ALA A 146 13.19 30.34 -2.73
N THR A 147 13.26 29.02 -2.51
CA THR A 147 14.49 28.34 -2.07
C THR A 147 15.62 28.53 -3.10
N ARG A 148 15.36 28.31 -4.39
CA ARG A 148 16.35 28.54 -5.47
C ARG A 148 16.81 30.00 -5.57
N ALA A 149 15.95 30.97 -5.28
CA ALA A 149 16.32 32.38 -5.25
C ALA A 149 17.29 32.69 -4.09
N LEU A 150 17.10 32.04 -2.94
CA LEU A 150 17.98 32.16 -1.79
C LEU A 150 19.30 31.40 -1.98
N GLU A 151 19.29 30.23 -2.61
CA GLU A 151 20.54 29.49 -2.89
C GLU A 151 21.54 30.29 -3.75
N ALA A 152 21.05 31.23 -4.56
CA ALA A 152 21.89 32.14 -5.33
C ALA A 152 22.72 33.12 -4.46
N SER A 153 22.31 33.39 -3.21
CA SER A 153 23.06 34.25 -2.29
C SER A 153 24.05 33.49 -1.41
N ALA A 154 23.93 32.16 -1.32
CA ALA A 154 24.82 31.31 -0.53
C ALA A 154 26.34 31.56 -0.75
N PRO A 155 26.87 31.71 -1.99
CA PRO A 155 28.31 31.98 -2.16
C PRO A 155 28.74 33.34 -1.61
N TYR A 156 27.90 34.37 -1.70
CA TYR A 156 28.19 35.72 -1.23
C TYR A 156 28.16 35.82 0.29
N LEU A 157 27.21 35.12 0.93
CA LEU A 157 27.16 35.01 2.39
C LEU A 157 28.39 34.28 2.95
N ARG A 158 28.92 33.27 2.25
CA ARG A 158 30.16 32.58 2.64
C ARG A 158 31.40 33.48 2.56
N SER A 159 31.42 34.44 1.63
CA SER A 159 32.51 35.42 1.49
C SER A 159 32.33 36.68 2.34
N GLY A 160 31.25 36.78 3.15
CA GLY A 160 30.94 37.98 3.95
C GLY A 160 30.41 39.17 3.15
N ALA A 161 29.99 38.93 1.90
CA ALA A 161 29.45 39.92 0.96
C ALA A 161 27.91 39.91 1.05
N ILE A 162 27.37 40.44 2.15
CA ILE A 162 25.92 40.32 2.47
C ILE A 162 25.09 41.12 1.46
N ASP A 163 25.48 42.36 1.18
CA ASP A 163 24.79 43.26 0.24
C ASP A 163 24.63 42.62 -1.16
N GLU A 164 25.72 42.06 -1.70
CA GLU A 164 25.70 41.37 -2.98
C GLU A 164 24.83 40.13 -2.96
N GLY A 165 24.83 39.39 -1.84
CA GLY A 165 23.96 38.24 -1.62
C GLY A 165 22.48 38.64 -1.70
N VAL A 166 22.08 39.67 -0.96
CA VAL A 166 20.70 40.18 -0.97
C VAL A 166 20.29 40.64 -2.37
N LEU A 167 21.13 41.45 -3.02
CA LEU A 167 20.86 41.94 -4.37
C LEU A 167 20.74 40.81 -5.40
N LYS A 168 21.50 39.72 -5.24
CA LYS A 168 21.38 38.54 -6.12
C LYS A 168 20.09 37.78 -5.90
N THR A 169 19.65 37.62 -4.65
CA THR A 169 18.34 37.04 -4.34
C THR A 169 17.22 37.89 -4.95
N ILE A 170 17.26 39.21 -4.76
CA ILE A 170 16.27 40.14 -5.35
C ILE A 170 16.24 40.01 -6.87
N LYS A 171 17.40 40.00 -7.53
CA LYS A 171 17.50 39.78 -8.99
C LYS A 171 16.92 38.44 -9.44
N LYS A 172 17.07 37.38 -8.64
CA LYS A 172 16.47 36.07 -8.95
C LYS A 172 14.95 36.07 -8.79
N VAL A 173 14.45 36.71 -7.74
CA VAL A 173 13.01 36.92 -7.56
C VAL A 173 12.45 37.72 -8.74
N ASP A 174 13.12 38.81 -9.13
CA ASP A 174 12.75 39.63 -10.28
C ASP A 174 12.64 38.83 -11.58
N ALA A 175 13.60 37.92 -11.81
CA ALA A 175 13.62 37.04 -12.97
C ALA A 175 12.47 36.01 -12.94
N PHE A 176 12.10 35.48 -11.77
CA PHE A 176 10.96 34.58 -11.65
C PHE A 176 9.63 35.30 -11.89
N LEU A 177 9.49 36.52 -11.38
CA LEU A 177 8.32 37.36 -11.65
C LEU A 177 8.20 37.72 -13.13
N ALA A 178 9.32 37.98 -13.81
CA ALA A 178 9.34 38.26 -15.26
C ALA A 178 8.99 37.04 -16.12
N ARG A 179 9.43 35.84 -15.71
CA ARG A 179 9.25 34.60 -16.49
C ARG A 179 7.84 34.01 -16.37
N GLY A 180 7.10 34.39 -15.32
CA GLY A 180 5.76 33.86 -15.06
C GLY A 180 5.77 32.45 -14.44
N PRO A 181 4.58 31.85 -14.26
CA PRO A 181 4.44 30.52 -13.66
C PRO A 181 5.13 29.42 -14.51
N PRO A 182 5.58 28.30 -13.90
CA PRO A 182 6.24 27.24 -14.65
C PRO A 182 5.26 26.61 -15.64
N THR A 183 5.75 26.29 -16.84
CA THR A 183 4.97 25.51 -17.80
C THR A 183 4.81 24.07 -17.32
N TRP A 184 3.80 23.36 -17.82
CA TRP A 184 3.53 21.97 -17.43
C TRP A 184 4.74 21.02 -17.67
N SER A 185 5.58 21.29 -18.67
CA SER A 185 6.81 20.52 -18.92
C SER A 185 7.89 20.79 -17.88
N GLU A 186 8.06 22.04 -17.42
CA GLU A 186 8.98 22.39 -16.33
C GLU A 186 8.51 21.81 -14.98
N TRP A 187 7.19 21.78 -14.76
CA TRP A 187 6.58 21.15 -13.59
C TRP A 187 6.84 19.63 -13.59
N LEU A 188 6.52 18.93 -14.69
CA LEU A 188 6.79 17.48 -14.82
C LEU A 188 8.28 17.15 -14.67
N ALA A 189 9.17 17.96 -15.24
CA ALA A 189 10.61 17.77 -15.08
C ALA A 189 11.08 17.85 -13.62
N SER A 190 10.34 18.52 -12.73
CA SER A 190 10.63 18.53 -11.29
C SER A 190 10.09 17.30 -10.54
N PHE A 191 9.05 16.62 -11.06
CA PHE A 191 8.54 15.35 -10.54
C PHE A 191 9.37 14.15 -10.99
N VAL A 192 10.00 14.24 -12.16
CA VAL A 192 11.03 13.30 -12.61
C VAL A 192 12.36 13.66 -11.92
N SER A 193 12.36 13.69 -10.58
CA SER A 193 13.63 13.67 -9.86
C SER A 193 14.32 12.34 -10.14
N ASN A 194 15.66 12.36 -10.19
CA ASN A 194 16.45 11.14 -10.40
C ASN A 194 16.03 10.00 -9.45
N ASP A 195 15.57 10.34 -8.24
CA ASP A 195 15.10 9.37 -7.25
C ASP A 195 13.87 8.58 -7.72
N PHE A 196 12.91 9.22 -8.40
CA PHE A 196 11.72 8.53 -8.90
C PHE A 196 12.05 7.58 -10.05
N VAL A 197 12.93 8.01 -10.96
CA VAL A 197 13.41 7.18 -12.08
C VAL A 197 14.22 5.99 -11.55
N LEU A 198 15.09 6.22 -10.56
CA LEU A 198 15.86 5.16 -9.92
C LEU A 198 14.94 4.19 -9.17
N LEU A 199 13.92 4.65 -8.46
CA LEU A 199 12.93 3.78 -7.81
C LEU A 199 12.22 2.88 -8.83
N LEU A 200 11.74 3.44 -9.94
CA LEU A 200 11.10 2.65 -10.99
C LEU A 200 12.06 1.64 -11.62
N PHE A 201 13.32 2.03 -11.83
CA PHE A 201 14.36 1.14 -12.33
C PHE A 201 14.67 -0.01 -11.37
N TRP A 202 14.77 0.25 -10.06
CA TRP A 202 14.99 -0.77 -9.03
C TRP A 202 13.80 -1.71 -8.89
N VAL A 203 12.56 -1.20 -8.98
CA VAL A 203 11.35 -2.02 -9.02
C VAL A 203 11.35 -2.95 -10.25
N PHE A 204 11.73 -2.42 -11.41
CA PHE A 204 11.84 -3.21 -12.64
C PHE A 204 12.93 -4.28 -12.56
N ILE A 205 14.12 -3.94 -12.05
CA ILE A 205 15.21 -4.91 -11.83
C ILE A 205 14.78 -6.00 -10.85
N TYR A 206 14.16 -5.63 -9.74
CA TYR A 206 13.64 -6.60 -8.76
C TYR A 206 12.66 -7.58 -9.42
N TRP A 207 11.77 -7.07 -10.27
CA TRP A 207 10.83 -7.90 -11.03
C TRP A 207 11.53 -8.83 -12.03
N LEU A 208 12.52 -8.33 -12.78
CA LEU A 208 13.32 -9.15 -13.69
C LEU A 208 14.07 -10.27 -12.96
N ILE A 209 14.71 -9.95 -11.84
CA ILE A 209 15.43 -10.93 -11.01
C ILE A 209 14.46 -12.01 -10.52
N LYS A 210 13.28 -11.63 -10.03
CA LYS A 210 12.27 -12.58 -9.54
C LYS A 210 11.65 -13.43 -10.66
N CYS A 211 11.43 -12.88 -11.85
CA CYS A 211 11.02 -13.65 -13.03
C CYS A 211 12.09 -14.68 -13.45
N CYS A 212 13.36 -14.29 -13.47
CA CYS A 212 14.46 -15.17 -13.85
C CYS A 212 14.73 -16.27 -12.81
N ALA A 213 14.50 -15.99 -11.52
CA ALA A 213 14.67 -16.97 -10.44
C ALA A 213 13.55 -18.03 -10.39
N GLY A 214 12.48 -17.89 -11.18
CA GLY A 214 11.35 -18.82 -11.16
C GLY A 214 10.53 -18.78 -9.86
N ASP A 215 10.80 -17.82 -8.98
CA ASP A 215 10.07 -17.54 -7.74
C ASP A 215 8.72 -16.88 -8.09
N TRP A 216 7.80 -17.70 -8.59
CA TRP A 216 6.46 -17.29 -9.00
C TRP A 216 5.49 -17.09 -7.82
N GLU A 217 5.98 -16.99 -6.58
CA GLU A 217 5.16 -16.90 -5.36
C GLU A 217 4.26 -15.66 -5.33
N PHE A 218 4.61 -14.59 -6.05
CA PHE A 218 3.83 -13.35 -6.05
C PHE A 218 2.75 -13.26 -7.14
N VAL A 219 2.74 -14.17 -8.13
CA VAL A 219 1.71 -14.18 -9.17
C VAL A 219 0.62 -15.19 -8.78
N LEU A 220 -0.40 -14.65 -8.11
CA LEU A 220 -1.72 -15.22 -7.79
C LEU A 220 -1.88 -15.89 -6.41
N PRO A 221 -2.13 -15.10 -5.34
CA PRO A 221 -2.81 -15.57 -4.12
C PRO A 221 -4.15 -16.28 -4.38
N TRP A 222 -4.75 -16.07 -5.56
CA TRP A 222 -5.98 -16.72 -6.01
C TRP A 222 -5.83 -18.22 -6.34
N ARG A 223 -4.61 -18.71 -6.65
CA ARG A 223 -4.40 -20.09 -7.15
C ARG A 223 -4.33 -21.12 -6.01
N ASP A 224 -3.75 -20.75 -4.87
CA ASP A 224 -3.61 -21.65 -3.71
C ASP A 224 -4.89 -21.82 -2.90
N ARG A 225 -5.73 -20.77 -2.84
CA ARG A 225 -7.03 -20.84 -2.14
C ARG A 225 -7.93 -21.92 -2.75
N ARG A 226 -8.04 -21.98 -4.09
CA ARG A 226 -8.86 -22.98 -4.80
C ARG A 226 -8.38 -24.41 -4.56
N ARG A 227 -7.07 -24.64 -4.41
CA ARG A 227 -6.50 -25.96 -4.12
C ARG A 227 -6.86 -26.42 -2.70
N ARG A 228 -6.71 -25.54 -1.71
CA ARG A 228 -7.06 -25.84 -0.31
C ARG A 228 -8.55 -26.15 -0.14
N GLU A 229 -9.40 -25.40 -0.84
CA GLU A 229 -10.84 -25.63 -0.85
C GLU A 229 -11.21 -26.97 -1.53
N TYR A 230 -10.57 -27.32 -2.66
CA TYR A 230 -10.75 -28.63 -3.30
C TYR A 230 -10.32 -29.79 -2.40
N GLU A 231 -9.18 -29.67 -1.73
CA GLU A 231 -8.69 -30.67 -0.77
C GLU A 231 -9.63 -30.79 0.43
N ALA A 232 -10.18 -29.69 0.93
CA ALA A 232 -11.20 -29.70 1.99
C ALA A 232 -12.50 -30.39 1.54
N ALA A 233 -13.03 -30.05 0.36
CA ALA A 233 -14.24 -30.67 -0.20
C ALA A 233 -14.04 -32.19 -0.43
N THR A 234 -12.89 -32.58 -0.98
CA THR A 234 -12.54 -33.99 -1.22
C THR A 234 -12.41 -34.78 0.07
N ARG A 235 -11.83 -34.19 1.12
CA ARG A 235 -11.78 -34.81 2.46
C ARG A 235 -13.18 -35.06 3.01
N GLN A 236 -14.08 -34.09 2.86
CA GLN A 236 -15.47 -34.24 3.32
C GLN A 236 -16.23 -35.32 2.53
N LEU A 237 -16.08 -35.38 1.20
CA LEU A 237 -16.66 -36.44 0.39
C LEU A 237 -16.17 -37.83 0.80
N ARG A 238 -14.87 -37.98 1.08
CA ARG A 238 -14.30 -39.25 1.58
C ARG A 238 -14.85 -39.64 2.96
N ALA A 239 -15.11 -38.66 3.83
CA ALA A 239 -15.72 -38.94 5.13
C ALA A 239 -17.17 -39.45 4.99
N VAL A 240 -17.94 -38.90 4.04
CA VAL A 240 -19.27 -39.42 3.70
C VAL A 240 -19.20 -40.81 3.07
N GLU A 241 -18.19 -41.06 2.23
CA GLU A 241 -17.94 -42.37 1.62
C GLU A 241 -17.65 -43.42 2.71
N LYS A 242 -16.78 -43.11 3.68
CA LYS A 242 -16.50 -43.96 4.84
C LYS A 242 -17.77 -44.26 5.64
N PHE A 243 -18.63 -43.27 5.87
CA PHE A 243 -19.89 -43.46 6.57
C PHE A 243 -20.87 -44.36 5.80
N ARG A 244 -20.98 -44.18 4.47
CA ARG A 244 -21.80 -45.03 3.60
C ARG A 244 -21.36 -46.49 3.66
N ASP A 245 -20.05 -46.74 3.62
CA ASP A 245 -19.45 -48.07 3.50
C ASP A 245 -19.32 -48.83 4.83
N ALA A 246 -19.53 -48.17 5.98
CA ALA A 246 -19.45 -48.79 7.31
C ALA A 246 -20.52 -49.90 7.51
N THR A 247 -20.19 -51.02 8.15
CA THR A 247 -21.14 -52.16 8.25
C THR A 247 -22.28 -51.92 9.27
N GLU A 248 -23.44 -52.54 9.08
CA GLU A 248 -24.54 -52.56 10.08
C GLU A 248 -24.11 -53.42 11.29
N GLY A 249 -23.33 -52.81 12.19
CA GLY A 249 -22.72 -53.43 13.37
C GLY A 249 -21.59 -52.58 13.95
N GLU A 250 -20.89 -51.80 13.10
CA GLU A 250 -19.95 -50.74 13.49
C GLU A 250 -20.67 -49.39 13.74
N THR A 251 -22.00 -49.38 13.58
CA THR A 251 -22.89 -48.22 13.37
C THR A 251 -23.60 -47.74 14.64
N SER A 252 -22.86 -47.47 15.71
CA SER A 252 -23.40 -46.70 16.85
C SER A 252 -22.64 -45.42 17.18
N ALA A 253 -21.56 -45.12 16.48
CA ALA A 253 -20.95 -43.80 16.52
C ALA A 253 -20.66 -43.35 15.09
N ALA A 254 -21.58 -42.58 14.49
CA ALA A 254 -21.09 -41.56 13.58
C ALA A 254 -19.94 -40.85 14.34
N GLU A 255 -18.73 -40.82 13.80
CA GLU A 255 -17.61 -40.14 14.48
C GLU A 255 -17.74 -38.62 14.32
N SER A 256 -18.59 -38.19 13.39
CA SER A 256 -18.82 -36.79 13.02
C SER A 256 -20.29 -36.41 12.97
N CYS A 257 -20.56 -35.14 13.27
CA CYS A 257 -21.89 -34.55 13.24
C CYS A 257 -22.31 -34.25 11.79
N PRO A 258 -23.49 -34.70 11.33
CA PRO A 258 -23.96 -34.48 9.96
C PRO A 258 -24.26 -33.01 9.64
N VAL A 259 -24.46 -32.15 10.65
CA VAL A 259 -24.78 -30.71 10.47
C VAL A 259 -23.52 -29.86 10.28
N CYS A 260 -22.48 -30.06 11.09
CA CYS A 260 -21.22 -29.31 10.97
C CYS A 260 -20.13 -30.04 10.18
N LEU A 261 -20.30 -31.34 9.94
CA LEU A 261 -19.32 -32.20 9.26
C LEU A 261 -17.95 -32.25 9.95
N GLU A 262 -17.95 -32.01 11.26
CA GLU A 262 -16.78 -32.15 12.13
C GLU A 262 -16.99 -33.32 13.09
N ASP A 263 -15.88 -33.85 13.59
CA ASP A 263 -15.88 -34.90 14.61
C ASP A 263 -16.55 -34.43 15.91
N PHE A 264 -17.15 -35.36 16.65
CA PHE A 264 -17.83 -35.05 17.91
C PHE A 264 -16.85 -34.57 18.99
N LYS A 265 -16.75 -33.25 19.15
CA LYS A 265 -15.95 -32.60 20.21
C LYS A 265 -16.62 -32.61 21.60
N THR A 266 -17.93 -32.83 21.63
CA THR A 266 -18.77 -32.80 22.84
C THR A 266 -19.64 -34.03 22.89
N THR A 267 -20.24 -34.33 24.05
CA THR A 267 -21.17 -35.46 24.19
C THR A 267 -22.30 -35.35 23.15
N PRO A 268 -22.41 -36.32 22.22
CA PRO A 268 -23.40 -36.26 21.17
C PRO A 268 -24.81 -36.49 21.73
N LYS A 269 -25.82 -35.90 21.08
CA LYS A 269 -27.24 -36.08 21.42
C LYS A 269 -27.94 -36.89 20.35
N ALA A 270 -28.54 -38.02 20.73
CA ALA A 270 -29.39 -38.82 19.88
C ALA A 270 -30.86 -38.38 20.02
N LEU A 271 -31.55 -38.26 18.89
CA LEU A 271 -33.00 -38.05 18.86
C LEU A 271 -33.75 -39.39 18.86
N GLY A 272 -35.04 -39.41 19.23
CA GLY A 272 -35.88 -40.62 19.20
C GLY A 272 -36.00 -41.29 17.83
N CYS A 273 -35.71 -40.56 16.75
CA CYS A 273 -35.60 -41.10 15.39
C CYS A 273 -34.29 -41.87 15.09
N GLY A 274 -33.33 -41.87 16.01
CA GLY A 274 -32.03 -42.54 15.90
C GLY A 274 -30.88 -41.67 15.37
N HIS A 275 -31.13 -40.46 14.87
CA HIS A 275 -30.07 -39.58 14.37
C HIS A 275 -29.32 -38.84 15.48
N VAL A 276 -28.00 -38.69 15.31
CA VAL A 276 -27.07 -38.19 16.32
C VAL A 276 -26.41 -36.87 15.88
N PHE A 277 -26.34 -35.88 16.79
CA PHE A 277 -25.84 -34.53 16.49
C PHE A 277 -25.01 -33.93 17.64
N CYS A 278 -24.18 -32.92 17.33
CA CYS A 278 -23.52 -32.12 18.38
C CYS A 278 -24.59 -31.35 19.16
N ALA A 279 -24.45 -31.27 20.49
CA ALA A 279 -25.31 -30.47 21.35
C ALA A 279 -25.53 -29.03 20.83
N PRO A 280 -24.50 -28.26 20.41
CA PRO A 280 -24.70 -26.92 19.85
C PRO A 280 -25.46 -26.94 18.51
N CYS A 281 -25.14 -27.85 17.60
CA CYS A 281 -25.81 -27.94 16.29
C CYS A 281 -27.30 -28.28 16.42
N LEU A 282 -27.63 -29.23 17.30
CA LEU A 282 -29.01 -29.60 17.59
C LEU A 282 -29.76 -28.44 18.24
N SER A 283 -29.15 -27.80 19.26
CA SER A 283 -29.78 -26.67 19.97
C SER A 283 -29.99 -25.46 19.07
N GLN A 284 -29.12 -25.22 18.09
CA GLN A 284 -29.32 -24.15 17.11
C GLN A 284 -30.49 -24.46 16.18
N TRP A 285 -30.60 -25.70 15.70
CA TRP A 285 -31.68 -26.12 14.82
C TRP A 285 -33.05 -26.08 15.51
N THR A 286 -33.14 -26.59 16.74
CA THR A 286 -34.41 -26.69 17.48
C THR A 286 -34.98 -25.37 17.97
N ARG A 287 -34.22 -24.26 17.89
CA ARG A 287 -34.76 -22.91 18.11
C ARG A 287 -35.80 -22.51 17.06
N GLU A 288 -35.60 -22.96 15.83
CA GLU A 288 -36.43 -22.57 14.68
C GLU A 288 -37.28 -23.75 14.17
N ASN A 289 -36.84 -24.99 14.37
CA ASN A 289 -37.48 -26.18 13.82
C ASN A 289 -37.62 -27.30 14.87
N ALA A 290 -38.84 -27.69 15.22
CA ALA A 290 -39.11 -28.79 16.17
C ALA A 290 -39.00 -30.20 15.54
N THR A 291 -38.13 -30.37 14.54
CA THR A 291 -38.01 -31.60 13.74
C THR A 291 -36.56 -32.03 13.57
N CYS A 292 -36.32 -33.31 13.27
CA CYS A 292 -34.99 -33.83 12.95
C CYS A 292 -34.46 -33.19 11.63
N PRO A 293 -33.20 -32.71 11.59
CA PRO A 293 -32.61 -32.16 10.36
C PRO A 293 -32.58 -33.15 9.17
N ILE A 294 -32.50 -34.46 9.45
CA ILE A 294 -32.35 -35.51 8.43
C ILE A 294 -33.72 -36.02 7.99
N CYS A 295 -34.48 -36.66 8.89
CA CYS A 295 -35.74 -37.31 8.55
C CYS A 295 -37.00 -36.49 8.85
N ARG A 296 -36.87 -35.28 9.40
CA ARG A 296 -37.98 -34.37 9.77
C ARG A 296 -38.97 -34.93 10.80
N ALA A 297 -38.66 -36.04 11.46
CA ALA A 297 -39.45 -36.56 12.58
C ALA A 297 -39.53 -35.52 13.72
N PRO A 298 -40.66 -35.39 14.43
CA PRO A 298 -40.82 -34.43 15.51
C PRO A 298 -39.86 -34.71 16.67
N VAL A 299 -39.31 -33.64 17.27
CA VAL A 299 -38.46 -33.71 18.45
C VAL A 299 -39.33 -33.50 19.68
N ALA A 300 -39.83 -34.58 20.30
CA ALA A 300 -40.62 -34.49 21.53
C ALA A 300 -39.71 -34.14 22.73
N GLY A 301 -40.18 -33.21 23.58
CA GLY A 301 -39.39 -32.58 24.66
C GLY A 301 -39.00 -33.48 25.85
N SER A 302 -39.37 -34.76 25.85
CA SER A 302 -39.12 -35.69 26.97
C SER A 302 -38.62 -37.08 26.58
N ASP A 303 -38.42 -37.38 25.30
CA ASP A 303 -38.18 -38.77 24.88
C ASP A 303 -36.72 -38.99 24.49
N TYR A 304 -35.85 -38.96 25.51
CA TYR A 304 -34.57 -39.67 25.44
C TYR A 304 -34.87 -41.17 25.56
N GLY A 305 -35.33 -41.75 24.45
CA GLY A 305 -35.71 -43.15 24.33
C GLY A 305 -37.22 -43.37 24.36
N THR A 306 -37.71 -44.09 23.35
CA THR A 306 -39.05 -44.71 23.25
C THR A 306 -40.20 -43.94 22.56
N ALA A 307 -39.92 -42.96 21.69
CA ALA A 307 -40.92 -42.53 20.70
C ALA A 307 -40.90 -43.47 19.49
N ALA A 308 -42.06 -44.06 19.14
CA ALA A 308 -42.23 -44.98 18.01
C ALA A 308 -41.64 -44.39 16.72
N ALA A 309 -40.55 -44.98 16.24
CA ALA A 309 -39.94 -44.60 14.99
C ALA A 309 -40.92 -44.86 13.83
N PRO A 310 -40.95 -44.00 12.79
CA PRO A 310 -41.60 -44.36 11.53
C PRO A 310 -41.07 -45.71 11.03
N SER A 311 -41.91 -46.48 10.34
CA SER A 311 -41.63 -47.79 9.75
C SER A 311 -40.50 -47.71 8.71
N TYR A 312 -39.26 -47.77 9.19
CA TYR A 312 -38.13 -47.32 8.42
C TYR A 312 -36.94 -48.26 8.62
N THR A 313 -36.38 -48.79 7.52
CA THR A 313 -35.29 -49.79 7.60
C THR A 313 -33.95 -49.14 7.95
N PRO A 314 -33.02 -49.83 8.64
CA PRO A 314 -31.68 -49.31 8.93
C PRO A 314 -30.94 -48.79 7.68
N SER A 315 -31.02 -49.53 6.58
CA SER A 315 -30.40 -49.20 5.28
C SER A 315 -30.85 -47.86 4.71
N GLN A 316 -32.13 -47.61 4.82
CA GLN A 316 -32.79 -46.40 4.33
C GLN A 316 -32.22 -45.22 5.16
N ARG A 317 -31.86 -45.42 6.44
CA ARG A 317 -31.74 -44.33 7.46
C ARG A 317 -30.37 -43.71 7.28
N ARG A 318 -29.44 -44.63 7.04
CA ARG A 318 -28.13 -44.41 6.46
C ARG A 318 -28.22 -43.67 5.12
N ASP A 319 -29.06 -44.11 4.16
CA ASP A 319 -29.20 -43.40 2.87
C ASP A 319 -29.64 -41.94 3.05
N ASP A 320 -30.65 -41.68 3.90
CA ASP A 320 -31.12 -40.32 4.17
C ASP A 320 -30.03 -39.46 4.83
N GLU A 321 -29.24 -40.04 5.75
CA GLU A 321 -28.10 -39.35 6.36
C GLU A 321 -26.97 -39.10 5.34
N VAL A 322 -26.64 -40.06 4.48
CA VAL A 322 -25.65 -39.90 3.41
C VAL A 322 -26.07 -38.76 2.46
N VAL A 323 -27.33 -38.76 2.01
CA VAL A 323 -27.88 -37.70 1.17
C VAL A 323 -27.84 -36.35 1.88
N TYR A 324 -28.18 -36.30 3.17
CA TYR A 324 -28.10 -35.08 3.97
C TYR A 324 -26.67 -34.54 4.05
N ARG A 325 -25.70 -35.40 4.37
CA ARG A 325 -24.28 -35.03 4.43
C ARG A 325 -23.78 -34.53 3.07
N LEU A 326 -24.13 -35.19 1.97
CA LEU A 326 -23.78 -34.76 0.62
C LEU A 326 -24.36 -33.38 0.29
N ARG A 327 -25.63 -33.12 0.62
CA ARG A 327 -26.23 -31.79 0.44
C ARG A 327 -25.52 -30.72 1.27
N ARG A 328 -25.03 -31.09 2.46
CA ARG A 328 -24.28 -30.18 3.32
C ARG A 328 -22.91 -29.84 2.72
N VAL A 329 -22.18 -30.83 2.21
CA VAL A 329 -20.92 -30.63 1.49
C VAL A 329 -21.13 -29.77 0.24
N HIS A 330 -22.17 -30.07 -0.56
CA HIS A 330 -22.51 -29.30 -1.75
C HIS A 330 -22.80 -27.83 -1.44
N ARG A 331 -23.55 -27.53 -0.36
CA ARG A 331 -23.80 -26.15 0.08
C ARG A 331 -22.56 -25.45 0.62
N MET A 332 -21.65 -26.18 1.25
CA MET A 332 -20.42 -25.62 1.82
C MET A 332 -19.37 -25.30 0.75
N TYR A 333 -19.38 -26.06 -0.36
CA TYR A 333 -18.38 -25.99 -1.44
C TYR A 333 -19.02 -25.85 -2.83
N PRO A 334 -19.88 -24.84 -3.08
CA PRO A 334 -20.69 -24.77 -4.30
C PRO A 334 -19.87 -24.63 -5.59
N THR A 335 -18.66 -24.08 -5.50
CA THR A 335 -17.75 -23.88 -6.65
C THR A 335 -17.12 -25.18 -7.16
N PHE A 336 -17.20 -26.28 -6.41
CA PHE A 336 -16.57 -27.56 -6.73
C PHE A 336 -17.54 -28.61 -7.30
N PHE A 337 -18.83 -28.35 -7.22
CA PHE A 337 -19.88 -29.23 -7.74
C PHE A 337 -20.48 -28.63 -9.01
N GLU A 338 -20.31 -29.32 -10.14
CA GLU A 338 -21.03 -28.97 -11.37
C GLU A 338 -22.48 -29.42 -11.26
N ARG A 339 -23.39 -28.65 -11.87
CA ARG A 339 -24.83 -28.94 -11.82
C ARG A 339 -25.16 -30.35 -12.30
N THR A 340 -24.61 -30.75 -13.46
CA THR A 340 -24.82 -32.08 -14.07
C THR A 340 -24.33 -33.23 -13.19
N ARG A 341 -23.09 -33.13 -12.65
CA ARG A 341 -22.55 -34.15 -11.73
C ARG A 341 -23.29 -34.22 -10.40
N SER A 342 -23.88 -33.12 -9.97
CA SER A 342 -24.69 -33.09 -8.74
C SER A 342 -26.01 -33.83 -8.95
N ASP A 343 -26.64 -33.65 -10.10
CA ASP A 343 -27.87 -34.36 -10.45
C ASP A 343 -27.61 -35.88 -10.50
N GLU A 344 -26.53 -36.33 -11.15
CA GLU A 344 -26.09 -37.73 -11.15
C GLU A 344 -25.78 -38.27 -9.75
N LEU A 345 -25.12 -37.47 -8.92
CA LEU A 345 -24.79 -37.85 -7.54
C LEU A 345 -26.06 -38.09 -6.71
N PHE A 346 -27.06 -37.22 -6.83
CA PHE A 346 -28.31 -37.32 -6.08
C PHE A 346 -29.33 -38.28 -6.70
N ASP A 347 -29.19 -38.65 -7.97
CA ASP A 347 -29.98 -39.70 -8.66
C ASP A 347 -29.38 -41.11 -8.43
N GLY A 348 -29.03 -41.41 -7.18
CA GLY A 348 -28.51 -42.73 -6.79
C GLY A 348 -27.02 -42.96 -7.04
N GLY A 349 -26.31 -42.03 -7.68
CA GLY A 349 -24.86 -42.12 -7.88
C GLY A 349 -24.03 -42.19 -6.59
N TYR A 350 -24.58 -41.72 -5.47
CA TYR A 350 -23.93 -41.82 -4.15
C TYR A 350 -23.83 -43.25 -3.60
N ARG A 351 -24.65 -44.19 -4.11
CA ARG A 351 -24.78 -45.55 -3.57
C ARG A 351 -23.56 -46.43 -3.87
N SER A 352 -22.72 -46.06 -4.84
CA SER A 352 -21.55 -46.86 -5.24
C SER A 352 -20.42 -45.99 -5.78
N GLY A 353 -19.20 -46.53 -5.72
CA GLY A 353 -18.00 -45.86 -6.24
C GLY A 353 -17.53 -44.66 -5.41
N SER A 354 -16.47 -44.00 -5.87
CA SER A 354 -15.88 -42.87 -5.14
C SER A 354 -16.67 -41.58 -5.32
N LEU A 355 -17.06 -40.99 -4.20
CA LEU A 355 -17.79 -39.72 -4.17
C LEU A 355 -16.93 -38.56 -4.68
N SER A 356 -15.60 -38.66 -4.57
CA SER A 356 -14.66 -37.65 -5.05
C SER A 356 -14.68 -37.44 -6.57
N ARG A 357 -15.15 -38.43 -7.34
CA ARG A 357 -15.32 -38.31 -8.81
C ARG A 357 -16.31 -37.21 -9.19
N TYR A 358 -17.29 -36.93 -8.34
CA TYR A 358 -18.31 -35.92 -8.60
C TYR A 358 -17.81 -34.48 -8.35
N ALA A 359 -16.62 -34.31 -7.75
CA ALA A 359 -15.96 -33.01 -7.57
C ALA A 359 -15.09 -32.63 -8.77
N ARG A 360 -15.11 -31.36 -9.18
CA ARG A 360 -14.24 -30.82 -10.23
C ARG A 360 -12.84 -30.53 -9.67
N ALA A 361 -11.82 -31.24 -10.15
CA ALA A 361 -10.43 -30.93 -9.82
C ALA A 361 -9.97 -29.60 -10.44
N PRO A 362 -9.15 -28.79 -9.71
CA PRO A 362 -8.51 -27.62 -10.31
C PRO A 362 -7.51 -28.06 -11.39
N PRO A 363 -7.24 -27.22 -12.42
CA PRO A 363 -6.26 -27.55 -13.45
C PRO A 363 -4.89 -27.86 -12.84
N ALA A 364 -4.24 -28.90 -13.35
CA ALA A 364 -2.90 -29.30 -12.90
C ALA A 364 -1.90 -28.16 -13.13
N PRO A 365 -0.91 -27.96 -12.23
CA PRO A 365 0.15 -27.01 -12.50
C PRO A 365 0.93 -27.46 -13.75
N PRO A 366 1.48 -26.53 -14.55
CA PRO A 366 2.42 -26.91 -15.60
C PRO A 366 3.57 -27.70 -14.97
N PRO A 367 4.09 -28.73 -15.66
CA PRO A 367 5.22 -29.48 -15.15
C PRO A 367 6.35 -28.52 -14.80
N ARG A 368 6.94 -28.67 -13.61
CA ARG A 368 8.18 -27.94 -13.29
C ARG A 368 9.16 -28.30 -14.39
N ALA A 369 9.71 -27.30 -15.08
CA ALA A 369 10.81 -27.50 -15.98
C ALA A 369 11.95 -28.10 -15.15
N SER A 370 12.10 -29.42 -15.21
CA SER A 370 13.27 -30.11 -14.67
C SER A 370 14.42 -29.67 -15.56
N TYR A 371 15.17 -28.68 -15.10
CA TYR A 371 16.46 -28.38 -15.69
C TYR A 371 17.34 -29.61 -15.41
N SER A 372 17.45 -30.49 -16.38
CA SER A 372 18.48 -31.52 -16.36
C SER A 372 19.79 -30.80 -16.66
N SER A 373 20.60 -30.56 -15.63
CA SER A 373 21.98 -30.15 -15.82
C SER A 373 22.75 -31.29 -16.50
N SER A 374 22.74 -31.34 -17.83
CA SER A 374 23.69 -32.13 -18.58
C SER A 374 25.06 -31.47 -18.43
N ARG A 375 25.81 -31.87 -17.39
CA ARG A 375 27.26 -31.68 -17.35
C ARG A 375 27.84 -32.49 -18.51
N GLY A 376 28.20 -31.81 -19.58
CA GLY A 376 28.95 -32.39 -20.68
C GLY A 376 30.35 -32.75 -20.22
N SER A 377 30.57 -34.03 -19.88
CA SER A 377 31.89 -34.61 -19.79
C SER A 377 32.29 -35.09 -21.19
N ARG A 378 33.15 -34.32 -21.85
CA ARG A 378 33.91 -34.76 -23.02
C ARG A 378 34.84 -35.90 -22.62
N SER A 379 34.69 -37.06 -23.24
CA SER A 379 35.78 -38.03 -23.40
C SER A 379 35.64 -38.68 -24.77
N GLY A 380 36.67 -38.50 -25.60
CA GLY A 380 36.78 -39.14 -26.91
C GLY A 380 36.98 -40.65 -26.80
N GLY A 381 36.61 -41.35 -27.86
CA GLY A 381 36.78 -42.79 -27.99
C GLY A 381 36.23 -43.26 -29.34
N TYR A 382 37.15 -43.75 -30.15
CA TYR A 382 37.03 -44.27 -31.50
C TYR A 382 36.33 -45.65 -31.54
N SER A 383 35.80 -46.00 -32.73
CA SER A 383 35.44 -47.37 -33.20
C SER A 383 34.28 -48.05 -32.46
N SER A 384 33.42 -48.87 -33.06
CA SER A 384 33.44 -49.61 -34.31
C SER A 384 32.00 -50.03 -34.64
N SER A 385 31.70 -50.12 -35.93
CA SER A 385 30.55 -50.84 -36.47
C SER A 385 30.67 -52.34 -36.19
N SER A 386 29.63 -52.93 -35.58
CA SER A 386 29.36 -54.37 -35.71
C SER A 386 27.87 -54.67 -35.58
N SER A 387 27.37 -55.25 -36.67
CA SER A 387 26.12 -55.99 -36.85
C SER A 387 26.04 -57.22 -35.96
N THR A 388 24.86 -57.53 -35.40
CA THR A 388 24.23 -58.88 -35.28
C THR A 388 22.98 -58.76 -34.38
N TYR A 389 21.77 -59.06 -34.86
CA TYR A 389 21.08 -60.37 -34.96
C TYR A 389 20.18 -60.66 -33.74
N GLY A 390 18.94 -61.08 -33.98
CA GLY A 390 18.24 -61.96 -33.04
C GLY A 390 16.76 -61.68 -32.76
N GLY A 391 15.88 -62.37 -33.50
CA GLY A 391 14.59 -62.87 -33.03
C GLY A 391 13.41 -61.89 -33.18
N GLY A 392 12.31 -62.21 -33.84
CA GLY A 392 11.79 -63.53 -34.18
C GLY A 392 10.33 -63.65 -33.72
N ARG A 393 9.42 -63.22 -34.61
CA ARG A 393 8.11 -63.78 -34.99
C ARG A 393 7.08 -64.24 -33.93
N SER A 394 5.84 -64.19 -34.46
CA SER A 394 4.64 -64.98 -34.15
C SER A 394 3.73 -64.39 -33.07
N SER A 395 2.40 -64.34 -33.22
CA SER A 395 1.51 -64.83 -34.27
C SER A 395 0.08 -64.36 -33.97
N GLY A 396 -0.68 -64.08 -35.03
CA GLY A 396 -2.13 -64.33 -35.16
C GLY A 396 -3.09 -63.51 -34.29
N GLY A 397 -4.22 -63.03 -34.77
CA GLY A 397 -4.85 -63.19 -36.09
C GLY A 397 -6.36 -63.06 -35.91
N GLY A 398 -7.00 -62.27 -36.78
CA GLY A 398 -8.45 -62.26 -37.09
C GLY A 398 -9.38 -61.81 -35.95
N GLY A 399 -10.50 -61.17 -36.21
CA GLY A 399 -11.13 -60.80 -37.46
C GLY A 399 -12.58 -60.37 -37.18
N GLY A 400 -13.18 -59.64 -38.12
CA GLY A 400 -14.62 -59.32 -38.18
C GLY A 400 -15.03 -58.21 -37.21
N GLY A 401 -15.71 -57.15 -37.62
CA GLY A 401 -16.90 -57.16 -38.47
C GLY A 401 -18.07 -56.79 -37.57
N GLY A 402 -18.77 -55.70 -37.90
CA GLY A 402 -19.77 -55.09 -37.04
C GLY A 402 -21.10 -55.83 -36.91
N TRP A 403 -22.02 -55.08 -36.29
CA TRP A 403 -23.42 -55.31 -35.93
C TRP A 403 -23.64 -55.97 -34.57
#